data_AF-A0A3L7P8A6-F1
#
_entry.id   AF-A0A3L7P8A6-F1
#
_cell.length_a   1.000
_cell.length_b   1.000
_cell.length_c   1.000
_cell.angle_alpha   90.00
_cell.angle_beta   90.00
_cell.angle_gamma   90.00
#
_symmetry.space_group_name_H-M   'P 1'
#
loop_
_entity.id
_entity.type
_entity.pdbx_description
1 polymer ?
#
loop_
_entity_poly.entity_id
_entity_poly.type
_entity_poly.pdbx_seq_one_letter_code
_entity_poly.pdbx_strand_id
1 'polypeptide(L)'
;MISFIRRFPFRFLPNALPCVWLTLALLALSGCQAIQESTNLVPLPENSPPMPYRDLVVRARFQARAADESFYANKWAELEETAKVLQQTSSLVGKATGVPVAREKAIHDTSLLLGQQATVLRGLATAKDEKGTNECMQRINSLVRELRVEP
;
A
#
# COMPACT_ATOMS: atom_id res chain seq x y z
N MET A 1 -4.44 16.41 -52.69
CA MET A 1 -3.61 15.58 -53.58
C MET A 1 -2.14 15.92 -53.36
N ILE A 2 -1.35 14.90 -53.01
CA ILE A 2 -0.03 14.59 -53.60
C ILE A 2 1.15 15.54 -53.29
N SER A 3 2.00 15.04 -52.39
CA SER A 3 3.46 14.83 -52.48
C SER A 3 4.27 15.59 -53.56
N PHE A 4 5.49 16.01 -53.20
CA PHE A 4 6.76 15.35 -53.64
C PHE A 4 7.97 16.32 -53.68
N ILE A 5 8.88 16.12 -52.73
CA ILE A 5 10.35 15.98 -52.85
C ILE A 5 11.14 16.95 -53.76
N ARG A 6 12.06 17.70 -53.14
CA ARG A 6 13.50 17.88 -53.49
C ARG A 6 14.21 18.41 -52.23
N ARG A 7 15.48 18.18 -51.87
CA ARG A 7 16.63 17.31 -52.19
C ARG A 7 17.77 17.85 -51.28
N PHE A 8 18.88 17.12 -51.13
CA PHE A 8 20.19 17.51 -50.53
C PHE A 8 20.45 17.10 -49.07
N PRO A 9 21.70 16.75 -48.72
CA PRO A 9 22.46 15.65 -49.31
C PRO A 9 23.08 14.72 -48.26
N PHE A 10 23.34 13.49 -48.70
CA PHE A 10 24.31 12.56 -48.12
C PHE A 10 25.64 13.26 -47.80
N ARG A 11 26.05 13.22 -46.53
CA ARG A 11 27.46 13.24 -46.14
C ARG A 11 27.68 12.23 -45.02
N PHE A 12 28.32 11.13 -45.42
CA PHE A 12 29.03 10.18 -44.58
C PHE A 12 29.95 10.90 -43.59
N LEU A 13 29.93 10.50 -42.31
CA LEU A 13 31.03 9.78 -41.67
C LEU A 13 30.59 9.23 -40.29
N PRO A 14 31.21 8.13 -39.82
CA PRO A 14 30.63 7.14 -38.90
C PRO A 14 31.14 7.30 -37.46
N ASN A 15 30.60 6.48 -36.55
CA ASN A 15 31.10 6.22 -35.17
C ASN A 15 30.59 7.11 -34.02
N ALA A 16 29.27 7.25 -33.88
CA ALA A 16 28.66 7.75 -32.63
C ALA A 16 27.62 6.79 -32.04
N LEU A 17 27.70 5.50 -32.39
CA LEU A 17 26.75 4.47 -32.00
C LEU A 17 26.89 3.87 -30.58
N PRO A 18 27.97 4.03 -29.78
CA PRO A 18 28.01 3.36 -28.49
C PRO A 18 27.28 4.12 -27.36
N CYS A 19 27.06 5.44 -27.49
CA CYS A 19 26.53 6.24 -26.38
C CYS A 19 25.01 6.14 -26.18
N VAL A 20 24.22 5.98 -27.25
CA VAL A 20 22.74 5.93 -27.13
C VAL A 20 22.27 4.61 -26.50
N TRP A 21 22.98 3.52 -26.80
CA TRP A 21 22.72 2.21 -26.18
C TRP A 21 23.11 2.17 -24.70
N LEU A 22 24.16 2.91 -24.31
CA LEU A 22 24.59 3.00 -22.92
C LEU A 22 23.58 3.76 -22.03
N THR A 23 22.93 4.80 -22.57
CA THR A 23 21.85 5.51 -21.85
C THR A 23 20.57 4.68 -21.71
N LEU A 24 20.22 3.88 -22.72
CA LEU A 24 19.05 3.00 -22.65
C LEU A 24 19.27 1.82 -21.68
N ALA A 25 20.50 1.30 -21.59
CA ALA A 25 20.87 0.27 -20.64
C ALA A 25 20.88 0.77 -19.18
N LEU A 26 21.32 2.01 -18.92
CA LEU A 26 21.28 2.58 -17.56
C LEU A 26 19.86 2.84 -17.04
N LEU A 27 18.90 3.19 -17.92
CA LEU A 27 17.50 3.38 -17.53
C LEU A 27 16.82 2.06 -17.11
N ALA A 28 17.23 0.93 -17.68
CA ALA A 28 16.70 -0.40 -17.33
C ALA A 28 17.15 -0.90 -15.94
N LEU A 29 18.22 -0.37 -15.38
CA LEU A 29 18.76 -0.77 -14.06
C LEU A 29 18.13 -0.01 -12.88
N SER A 30 17.32 1.02 -13.13
CA SER A 30 16.66 1.80 -12.07
C SER A 30 15.32 1.21 -11.59
N GLY A 31 14.84 0.13 -12.22
CA GLY A 31 13.55 -0.48 -11.93
C GLY A 31 13.65 -1.80 -11.19
N CYS A 32 14.25 -1.85 -9.99
CA CYS A 32 14.11 -3.02 -9.12
C CYS A 32 14.35 -2.68 -7.64
N GLN A 33 13.73 -1.62 -7.13
CA GLN A 33 13.35 -1.65 -5.72
C GLN A 33 12.08 -2.51 -5.64
N ALA A 34 12.27 -3.83 -5.68
CA ALA A 34 11.24 -4.79 -5.31
C ALA A 34 10.97 -4.59 -3.81
N ILE A 35 10.09 -3.65 -3.52
CA ILE A 35 9.52 -3.41 -2.20
C ILE A 35 9.00 -4.76 -1.71
N GLN A 36 9.56 -5.26 -0.61
CA GLN A 36 9.10 -6.49 0.06
C GLN A 36 7.72 -6.25 0.66
N GLU A 37 6.72 -6.23 -0.22
CA GLU A 37 5.35 -5.83 0.07
C GLU A 37 4.58 -6.97 0.77
N SER A 38 5.02 -8.23 0.62
CA SER A 38 4.36 -9.42 1.15
C SER A 38 4.45 -9.62 2.68
N THR A 39 5.42 -9.02 3.37
CA THR A 39 5.62 -9.24 4.83
C THR A 39 4.58 -8.54 5.70
N ASN A 40 3.82 -7.61 5.12
CA ASN A 40 2.85 -6.79 5.83
C ASN A 40 1.46 -7.43 5.91
N LEU A 41 1.20 -8.48 5.12
CA LEU A 41 -0.02 -9.29 5.18
C LEU A 41 0.13 -10.53 6.06
N VAL A 42 1.36 -10.83 6.51
CA VAL A 42 1.58 -11.90 7.48
C VAL A 42 1.12 -11.41 8.86
N PRO A 43 0.32 -12.20 9.60
CA PRO A 43 -0.07 -11.87 10.96
C PRO A 43 1.17 -11.61 11.83
N LEU A 44 1.11 -10.55 12.65
CA LEU A 44 2.19 -10.28 13.60
C LEU A 44 2.11 -11.26 14.77
N PRO A 45 3.24 -11.75 15.30
CA PRO A 45 3.22 -12.58 16.50
C PRO A 45 2.77 -11.76 17.70
N GLU A 46 1.88 -12.31 18.53
CA GLU A 46 1.26 -11.59 19.67
C GLU A 46 2.26 -11.08 20.72
N ASN A 47 3.45 -11.70 20.79
CA ASN A 47 4.53 -11.36 21.71
C ASN A 47 5.75 -10.70 21.01
N SER A 48 5.55 -10.04 19.88
CA SER A 48 6.64 -9.29 19.24
C SER A 48 7.13 -8.14 20.13
N PRO A 49 8.44 -7.81 20.10
CA PRO A 49 8.93 -6.59 20.73
C PRO A 49 8.17 -5.36 20.18
N PRO A 50 8.04 -4.28 20.97
CA PRO A 50 7.31 -3.07 20.56
C PRO A 50 7.80 -2.53 19.23
N MET A 51 6.94 -2.59 18.20
CA MET A 51 7.24 -2.06 16.88
C MET A 51 7.14 -0.52 16.90
N PRO A 52 7.97 0.21 16.13
CA PRO A 52 7.80 1.65 16.00
C PRO A 52 6.45 1.98 15.36
N TYR A 53 5.83 3.04 15.85
CA TYR A 53 4.50 3.51 15.41
C TYR A 53 4.43 3.71 13.90
N ARG A 54 5.47 4.32 13.31
CA ARG A 54 5.56 4.56 11.87
C ARG A 54 5.39 3.28 11.05
N ASP A 55 6.00 2.18 11.48
CA ASP A 55 5.98 0.92 10.72
C ASP A 55 4.60 0.28 10.80
N LEU A 56 3.93 0.35 11.97
CA LEU A 56 2.55 -0.11 12.12
C LEU A 56 1.57 0.68 11.25
N VAL A 57 1.76 2.00 11.13
CA VAL A 57 0.94 2.84 10.23
C VAL A 57 1.17 2.46 8.77
N VAL A 58 2.42 2.21 8.37
CA VAL A 58 2.73 1.74 7.01
C VAL A 58 2.10 0.37 6.75
N ARG A 59 2.15 -0.56 7.72
CA ARG A 59 1.49 -1.87 7.63
C ARG A 59 -0.02 -1.74 7.47
N ALA A 60 -0.67 -0.93 8.31
CA ALA A 60 -2.12 -0.72 8.24
C ALA A 60 -2.54 -0.13 6.88
N ARG A 61 -1.75 0.81 6.32
CA ARG A 61 -1.96 1.35 4.97
C ARG A 61 -1.87 0.29 3.89
N PHE A 62 -0.87 -0.57 4.00
CA PHE A 62 -0.70 -1.65 3.03
C PHE A 62 -1.85 -2.65 3.09
N GLN A 63 -2.25 -3.07 4.29
CA GLN A 63 -3.37 -3.99 4.50
C GLN A 63 -4.70 -3.41 4.01
N ALA A 64 -4.95 -2.11 4.24
CA ALA A 64 -6.14 -1.45 3.71
C ALA A 64 -6.19 -1.49 2.17
N ARG A 65 -5.06 -1.24 1.51
CA ARG A 65 -4.95 -1.36 0.05
C ARG A 65 -5.15 -2.80 -0.44
N ALA A 66 -4.55 -3.77 0.24
CA ALA A 66 -4.73 -5.19 -0.09
C ALA A 66 -6.18 -5.66 0.10
N ALA A 67 -6.91 -5.08 1.07
CA ALA A 67 -8.33 -5.33 1.24
C ALA A 67 -9.14 -4.80 0.06
N ASP A 68 -8.87 -3.57 -0.40
CA ASP A 68 -9.48 -3.02 -1.62
C ASP A 68 -9.21 -3.92 -2.84
N GLU A 69 -7.96 -4.34 -3.04
CA GLU A 69 -7.57 -5.23 -4.14
C GLU A 69 -8.29 -6.58 -4.07
N SER A 70 -8.39 -7.17 -2.87
CA SER A 70 -9.10 -8.44 -2.64
C SER A 70 -10.60 -8.31 -2.93
N PHE A 71 -11.21 -7.19 -2.51
CA PHE A 71 -12.62 -6.90 -2.76
C PHE A 71 -12.90 -6.77 -4.26
N TYR A 72 -12.14 -5.94 -4.98
CA TYR A 72 -12.34 -5.75 -6.42
C TYR A 72 -12.04 -7.02 -7.24
N ALA A 73 -11.17 -7.90 -6.73
CA ALA A 73 -10.89 -9.20 -7.32
C ALA A 73 -11.91 -10.29 -6.93
N ASN A 74 -12.96 -9.97 -6.17
CA ASN A 74 -13.96 -10.91 -5.63
C ASN A 74 -13.34 -12.04 -4.77
N LYS A 75 -12.20 -11.77 -4.15
CA LYS A 75 -11.45 -12.73 -3.33
C LYS A 75 -11.84 -12.60 -1.86
N TRP A 76 -13.05 -13.05 -1.53
CA TRP A 76 -13.64 -12.92 -0.21
C TRP A 76 -12.82 -13.56 0.93
N ALA A 77 -12.16 -14.70 0.66
CA ALA A 77 -11.30 -15.35 1.65
C ALA A 77 -10.03 -14.53 1.94
N GLU A 78 -9.38 -13.96 0.91
CA GLU A 78 -8.21 -13.08 1.08
C GLU A 78 -8.60 -11.78 1.80
N LEU A 79 -9.80 -11.25 1.52
CA LEU A 79 -10.35 -10.10 2.22
C LEU A 79 -10.56 -10.39 3.72
N GLU A 80 -11.10 -11.57 4.06
CA GLU A 80 -11.30 -11.99 5.46
C GLU A 80 -9.96 -12.09 6.21
N GLU A 81 -8.95 -12.72 5.61
CA GLU A 81 -7.61 -12.83 6.20
C GLU A 81 -6.94 -11.47 6.35
N THR A 82 -7.06 -10.60 5.34
CA THR A 82 -6.54 -9.23 5.41
C THR A 82 -7.20 -8.45 6.54
N ALA A 83 -8.52 -8.60 6.74
CA ALA A 83 -9.25 -7.99 7.84
C ALA A 83 -8.77 -8.49 9.22
N LYS A 84 -8.45 -9.79 9.36
CA LYS A 84 -7.87 -10.34 10.60
C LYS A 84 -6.51 -9.71 10.91
N VAL A 85 -5.64 -9.61 9.91
CA VAL A 85 -4.28 -9.07 10.11
C VAL A 85 -4.32 -7.55 10.35
N LEU A 86 -5.28 -6.85 9.75
CA LEU A 86 -5.54 -5.44 10.04
C LEU A 86 -6.01 -5.22 11.48
N GLN A 87 -6.90 -6.09 11.97
CA GLN A 87 -7.33 -6.07 13.37
C GLN A 87 -6.15 -6.25 14.32
N GLN A 88 -5.26 -7.23 14.06
CA GLN A 88 -4.05 -7.43 14.86
C GLN A 88 -3.11 -6.22 14.81
N THR A 89 -2.92 -5.62 13.64
CA THR A 89 -2.07 -4.45 13.49
C THR A 89 -2.61 -3.27 14.32
N SER A 90 -3.92 -3.07 14.31
CA SER A 90 -4.58 -2.00 15.08
C SER A 90 -4.39 -2.15 16.59
N SER A 91 -4.38 -3.36 17.14
CA SER A 91 -4.19 -3.59 18.58
C SER A 91 -2.75 -3.37 19.06
N LEU A 92 -1.78 -3.43 18.14
CA LEU A 92 -0.37 -3.16 18.42
C LEU A 92 -0.03 -1.67 18.39
N VAL A 93 -0.84 -0.83 17.73
CA VAL A 93 -0.61 0.62 17.64
C VAL A 93 -0.55 1.28 19.03
N GLY A 94 -1.41 0.85 19.97
CA GLY A 94 -1.41 1.37 21.34
C GLY A 94 -0.19 0.97 22.19
N LYS A 95 0.60 -0.02 21.73
CA LYS A 95 1.83 -0.49 22.39
C LYS A 95 3.10 -0.04 21.65
N ALA A 96 2.94 0.78 20.63
CA ALA A 96 4.02 1.16 19.73
C ALA A 96 5.00 2.12 20.41
N THR A 97 6.26 2.08 19.98
CA THR A 97 7.26 3.06 20.40
C THR A 97 7.28 4.26 19.44
N GLY A 98 7.64 5.44 19.96
CA GLY A 98 7.73 6.66 19.14
C GLY A 98 6.38 7.24 18.71
N VAL A 99 5.32 7.03 19.50
CA VAL A 99 4.01 7.68 19.30
C VAL A 99 4.14 9.18 19.64
N PRO A 100 3.65 10.10 18.79
CA PRO A 100 3.65 11.53 19.09
C PRO A 100 2.79 11.84 20.33
N VAL A 101 3.43 12.33 21.40
CA VAL A 101 2.77 12.62 22.70
C VAL A 101 1.58 13.56 22.55
N ALA A 102 1.68 14.56 21.65
CA ALA A 102 0.61 15.53 21.39
C ALA A 102 -0.69 14.90 20.86
N ARG A 103 -0.63 13.70 20.25
CA ARG A 103 -1.78 13.01 19.65
C ARG A 103 -1.98 11.59 20.18
N GLU A 104 -1.29 11.20 21.24
CA GLU A 104 -1.30 9.83 21.77
C GLU A 104 -2.72 9.30 21.99
N LYS A 105 -3.56 10.06 22.70
CA LYS A 105 -4.96 9.70 22.94
C LYS A 105 -5.75 9.54 21.64
N ALA A 106 -5.63 10.50 20.71
CA ALA A 106 -6.34 10.44 19.43
C ALA A 106 -5.88 9.25 18.57
N ILE A 107 -4.58 8.94 18.57
CA ILE A 107 -4.00 7.78 17.88
C ILE A 107 -4.52 6.48 18.49
N HIS A 108 -4.55 6.40 19.82
CA HIS A 108 -5.11 5.25 20.53
C HIS A 108 -6.59 5.04 20.20
N ASP A 109 -7.41 6.09 20.29
CA ASP A 109 -8.85 6.01 19.98
C ASP A 109 -9.09 5.63 18.51
N THR A 110 -8.34 6.20 17.57
CA THR A 110 -8.39 5.86 16.14
C THR A 110 -7.98 4.40 15.90
N SER A 111 -6.97 3.90 16.62
CA SER A 111 -6.54 2.51 16.50
C SER A 111 -7.61 1.52 16.99
N LEU A 112 -8.34 1.85 18.06
CA LEU A 112 -9.46 1.04 18.53
C LEU A 112 -10.60 1.01 17.50
N LEU A 113 -10.95 2.17 16.93
CA LEU A 113 -11.96 2.25 15.88
C LEU A 113 -11.56 1.46 14.63
N LEU A 114 -10.27 1.51 14.25
CA LEU A 114 -9.74 0.72 13.14
C LEU A 114 -9.90 -0.78 13.38
N GLY A 115 -9.59 -1.26 14.59
CA GLY A 115 -9.77 -2.66 14.96
C GLY A 115 -11.23 -3.11 14.98
N GLN A 116 -12.14 -2.23 15.41
CA GLN A 116 -13.58 -2.48 15.33
C GLN A 116 -14.06 -2.59 13.87
N GLN A 117 -13.65 -1.65 13.00
CA GLN A 117 -14.01 -1.71 11.58
C GLN A 117 -13.41 -2.94 10.90
N ALA A 118 -12.18 -3.35 11.23
CA ALA A 118 -11.60 -4.58 10.72
C ALA A 118 -12.41 -5.83 11.11
N THR A 119 -12.96 -5.85 12.34
CA THR A 119 -13.85 -6.92 12.80
C THR A 119 -15.16 -6.94 12.01
N VAL A 120 -15.75 -5.75 11.76
CA VAL A 120 -16.96 -5.60 10.94
C VAL A 120 -16.70 -6.04 9.50
N LEU A 121 -15.59 -5.59 8.90
CA LEU A 121 -15.17 -5.99 7.55
C LEU A 121 -15.08 -7.51 7.41
N ARG A 122 -14.53 -8.18 8.42
CA ARG A 122 -14.47 -9.65 8.44
C ARG A 122 -15.86 -10.28 8.35
N GLY A 123 -16.81 -9.82 9.18
CA GLY A 123 -18.18 -10.30 9.16
C GLY A 123 -18.89 -10.05 7.83
N LEU A 124 -18.68 -8.87 7.24
CA LEU A 124 -19.23 -8.50 5.93
C LEU A 124 -18.63 -9.33 4.79
N ALA A 125 -17.33 -9.61 4.85
CA ALA A 125 -16.64 -10.47 3.88
C ALA A 125 -17.14 -11.92 3.94
N THR A 126 -17.35 -12.46 5.14
CA THR A 126 -17.96 -13.79 5.33
C THR A 126 -19.39 -13.83 4.79
N ALA A 127 -20.16 -12.77 5.00
CA ALA A 127 -21.52 -12.62 4.46
C ALA A 127 -21.55 -12.28 2.96
N LYS A 128 -20.39 -11.93 2.36
CA LYS A 128 -20.26 -11.41 0.99
C LYS A 128 -21.19 -10.22 0.71
N ASP A 129 -21.39 -9.35 1.71
CA ASP A 129 -22.18 -8.13 1.55
C ASP A 129 -21.33 -7.07 0.86
N GLU A 130 -21.47 -6.96 -0.46
CA GLU A 130 -20.69 -6.03 -1.28
C GLU A 130 -20.86 -4.57 -0.85
N LYS A 131 -22.11 -4.15 -0.59
CA LYS A 131 -22.41 -2.77 -0.24
C LYS A 131 -21.83 -2.43 1.13
N GLY A 132 -22.11 -3.27 2.12
CA GLY A 132 -21.57 -3.10 3.47
C GLY A 132 -20.04 -3.11 3.46
N THR A 133 -19.43 -4.03 2.70
CA THR A 133 -17.97 -4.14 2.57
C THR A 133 -17.37 -2.85 2.01
N ASN A 134 -17.91 -2.32 0.91
CA ASN A 134 -17.41 -1.07 0.32
C ASN A 134 -17.51 0.12 1.29
N GLU A 135 -18.64 0.27 1.98
CA GLU A 135 -18.81 1.32 3.00
C GLU A 135 -17.82 1.17 4.16
N CYS A 136 -17.58 -0.07 4.62
CA CYS A 136 -16.64 -0.35 5.70
C CYS A 136 -15.19 -0.05 5.28
N MET A 137 -14.78 -0.43 4.07
CA MET A 137 -13.44 -0.14 3.54
C MET A 137 -13.19 1.36 3.38
N GLN A 138 -14.20 2.16 3.00
CA GLN A 138 -14.08 3.62 2.98
C GLN A 138 -13.79 4.21 4.37
N ARG A 139 -14.44 3.67 5.42
CA ARG A 139 -14.18 4.07 6.82
C ARG A 139 -12.77 3.66 7.25
N ILE A 140 -12.36 2.43 6.94
CA ILE A 140 -11.00 1.93 7.22
C ILE A 140 -9.96 2.84 6.56
N ASN A 141 -10.11 3.14 5.27
CA ASN A 141 -9.20 4.03 4.54
C ASN A 141 -9.13 5.44 5.15
N SER A 142 -10.24 5.94 5.70
CA SER A 142 -10.27 7.24 6.39
C SER A 142 -9.51 7.20 7.72
N LEU A 143 -9.75 6.19 8.55
CA LEU A 143 -9.04 6.01 9.83
C LEU A 143 -7.53 5.82 9.63
N VAL A 144 -7.15 5.05 8.61
CA VAL A 144 -5.75 4.82 8.25
C VAL A 144 -5.05 6.13 7.82
N ARG A 145 -5.76 7.05 7.17
CA ARG A 145 -5.22 8.38 6.84
C ARG A 145 -5.07 9.24 8.09
N GLU A 146 -6.00 9.15 9.04
CA GLU A 146 -5.95 9.89 10.31
C GLU A 146 -4.78 9.47 11.22
N LEU A 147 -4.40 8.18 11.16
CA LEU A 147 -3.20 7.63 11.80
C LEU A 147 -1.88 8.10 11.17
N ARG A 148 -1.91 8.83 10.05
CA ARG A 148 -0.67 9.33 9.45
C ARG A 148 -0.09 10.45 10.30
N VAL A 149 1.21 10.33 10.59
CA VAL A 149 2.03 11.46 11.06
C VAL A 149 2.36 12.29 9.82
N GLU A 150 1.81 13.50 9.74
CA GLU A 150 2.27 14.49 8.75
C GLU A 150 3.74 14.85 9.04
N PRO A 151 4.55 15.10 8.00
CA PRO A 151 6.00 15.29 8.13
C PRO A 151 6.40 16.52 8.94
#